data_AF-A0A662D2Q1-F1
#
_entry.id   AF-A0A662D2Q1-F1
#
_cell.length_a   1.000
_cell.length_b   1.000
_cell.length_c   1.000
_cell.angle_alpha   90.00
_cell.angle_beta   90.00
_cell.angle_gamma   90.00
#
_symmetry.space_group_name_H-M   'P 1'
#
loop_
_entity.id
_entity.type
_entity.pdbx_description
1 polymer ?
#
loop_
_entity_poly.entity_id
_entity_poly.type
_entity_poly.pdbx_seq_one_letter_code
_entity_poly.pdbx_strand_id
1 'polypeptide(L)'
;AKTSLLILTRTVARSEAPFGITVNMVSPGLLEDGELPSSFKVPMGRLGRVEEVAPAVRFLISEDAAYITGANLVVAGGWKL
;
A
#
# COMPACT_ATOMS: atom_id res chain seq x y z
N ALA A 1 7.20 -12.63 7.09
CA ALA A 1 5.74 -12.50 7.29
C ALA A 1 5.07 -11.64 6.20
N LYS A 2 5.48 -10.39 5.96
CA LYS A 2 4.76 -9.48 5.05
C LYS A 2 4.83 -9.84 3.56
N THR A 3 5.84 -10.57 3.10
CA THR A 3 5.91 -11.10 1.72
C THR A 3 4.75 -12.04 1.37
N SER A 4 4.27 -12.82 2.34
CA SER A 4 3.15 -13.74 2.12
C SER A 4 1.85 -13.01 1.80
N LEU A 5 1.65 -11.80 2.35
CA LEU A 5 0.49 -10.96 2.03
C LEU A 5 0.55 -10.50 0.58
N LEU A 6 1.72 -10.10 0.08
CA LEU A 6 1.88 -9.73 -1.33
C LEU A 6 1.57 -10.90 -2.27
N ILE A 7 2.03 -12.10 -1.93
CA ILE A 7 1.72 -13.29 -2.71
C ILE A 7 0.21 -13.57 -2.67
N LEU A 8 -0.41 -13.51 -1.49
CA LEU A 8 -1.85 -13.67 -1.33
C LEU A 8 -2.63 -12.65 -2.17
N THR A 9 -2.28 -11.37 -2.09
CA THR A 9 -2.89 -10.29 -2.89
C THR A 9 -2.86 -10.63 -4.38
N ARG A 10 -1.72 -11.11 -4.90
CA ARG A 10 -1.58 -11.48 -6.32
C ARG A 10 -2.37 -12.74 -6.68
N THR A 11 -2.38 -13.74 -5.81
CA THR A 11 -3.15 -14.97 -6.02
C THR A 11 -4.65 -14.67 -6.07
N VAL A 12 -5.16 -13.90 -5.12
CA VAL A 12 -6.58 -13.51 -5.06
C VAL A 12 -6.92 -12.56 -6.20
N ALA A 13 -6.08 -11.57 -6.51
CA ALA A 13 -6.28 -10.71 -7.69
C ALA A 13 -6.49 -11.51 -8.98
N ARG A 14 -5.71 -12.59 -9.17
CA ARG A 14 -5.85 -13.46 -10.33
C ARG A 14 -7.13 -14.31 -10.28
N SER A 15 -7.53 -14.83 -9.12
CA SER A 15 -8.75 -15.64 -9.01
C SER A 15 -10.03 -14.83 -9.17
N GLU A 16 -10.01 -13.57 -8.69
CA GLU A 16 -11.20 -12.73 -8.64
C GLU A 16 -11.39 -11.84 -9.88
N ALA A 17 -10.35 -11.67 -10.71
CA ALA A 17 -10.41 -10.87 -11.95
C ALA A 17 -11.56 -11.27 -12.90
N PRO A 18 -11.91 -12.56 -13.13
CA PRO A 18 -13.06 -12.94 -13.96
C PRO A 18 -14.41 -12.43 -13.44
N PHE A 19 -14.51 -12.09 -12.15
CA PHE A 19 -15.71 -11.53 -11.54
C PHE A 19 -15.71 -10.00 -11.49
N GLY A 20 -14.70 -9.35 -12.09
CA GLY A 20 -14.56 -7.89 -12.09
C GLY A 20 -14.12 -7.30 -10.74
N ILE A 21 -13.57 -8.12 -9.84
CA ILE A 21 -13.11 -7.68 -8.52
C ILE A 21 -11.60 -7.44 -8.56
N THR A 22 -11.18 -6.22 -8.23
CA THR A 22 -9.76 -5.88 -8.08
C THR A 22 -9.28 -6.08 -6.66
N VAL A 23 -8.12 -6.72 -6.48
CA VAL A 23 -7.44 -6.85 -5.19
C VAL A 23 -6.07 -6.18 -5.24
N ASN A 24 -5.78 -5.28 -4.30
CA ASN A 24 -4.51 -4.54 -4.22
C ASN A 24 -4.01 -4.45 -2.78
N MET A 25 -2.73 -4.13 -2.61
CA MET A 25 -2.09 -3.91 -1.32
C MET A 25 -1.60 -2.46 -1.22
N VAL A 26 -1.81 -1.83 -0.07
CA VAL A 26 -1.14 -0.56 0.29
C VAL A 26 -0.14 -0.87 1.38
N SER A 27 1.10 -0.44 1.20
CA SER A 27 2.20 -0.58 2.14
C SER A 27 2.62 0.79 2.67
N PRO A 28 2.10 1.23 3.83
CA PRO A 28 2.53 2.46 4.47
C PRO A 28 3.99 2.37 4.95
N GLY A 29 4.68 3.50 4.91
CA GLY A 29 5.96 3.69 5.58
C GLY A 29 5.80 3.98 7.08
N LEU A 30 6.75 4.71 7.65
CA LEU A 30 6.65 5.15 9.04
C LEU A 30 5.63 6.29 9.16
N LEU A 31 4.70 6.15 10.10
CA LEU A 31 3.65 7.12 10.38
C LEU A 31 3.83 7.73 11.78
N GLU A 32 3.30 8.94 11.99
CA GLU A 32 3.36 9.67 13.26
C GLU A 32 2.77 8.86 14.45
N ASP A 33 1.64 8.16 14.24
CA ASP A 33 0.96 7.37 15.28
C ASP A 33 1.44 5.90 15.38
N GLY A 34 2.48 5.52 14.62
CA GLY A 34 2.97 4.16 14.54
C GLY A 34 4.07 3.84 15.55
N GLU A 35 4.35 2.55 15.74
CA GLU A 35 5.58 2.13 16.43
C GLU A 35 6.80 2.50 15.58
N LEU A 36 7.65 3.35 16.14
CA LEU A 36 8.86 3.84 15.47
C LEU A 36 10.08 3.01 15.88
N PRO A 37 10.93 2.61 14.92
CA PRO A 37 12.23 2.04 15.27
C PRO A 37 13.11 3.10 15.95
N SER A 38 14.08 2.67 16.75
CA SER A 38 14.99 3.55 17.50
C SER A 38 15.80 4.52 16.63
N SER A 39 15.97 4.20 15.35
CA SER A 39 16.55 5.09 14.34
C SER A 39 15.82 4.93 13.03
N PHE A 40 15.43 6.06 12.42
CA PHE A 40 14.83 6.09 11.10
C PHE A 40 15.35 7.28 10.30
N LYS A 41 15.43 7.11 8.99
CA LYS A 41 15.76 8.16 8.02
C LYS A 41 14.82 8.07 6.83
N VAL A 42 13.68 8.75 6.93
CA VAL A 42 12.76 8.89 5.79
C VAL A 42 13.37 9.89 4.79
N PRO A 43 13.52 9.57 3.50
CA PRO A 43 14.07 10.50 2.51
C PRO A 43 13.34 11.84 2.39
N MET A 44 12.01 11.84 2.55
CA MET A 44 11.23 13.08 2.64
C MET A 44 11.42 13.88 3.95
N GLY A 45 12.31 13.42 4.85
CA GLY A 45 12.72 14.15 6.05
C GLY A 45 11.72 14.15 7.21
N ARG A 46 10.55 13.51 7.05
CA ARG A 46 9.50 13.46 8.07
C ARG A 46 8.76 12.13 8.05
N LEU A 47 8.05 11.85 9.15
CA LEU A 47 7.06 10.77 9.19
C LEU A 47 5.84 11.14 8.33
N GLY A 48 5.15 10.11 7.82
CA GLY A 48 3.87 10.28 7.14
C GLY A 48 2.71 10.37 8.13
N ARG A 49 1.55 10.81 7.65
CA ARG A 49 0.29 10.77 8.41
C ARG A 49 -0.69 9.77 7.81
N VAL A 50 -1.63 9.29 8.61
CA VAL A 50 -2.68 8.36 8.13
C VAL A 50 -3.49 9.00 6.99
N GLU A 51 -3.72 10.32 7.07
CA GLU A 51 -4.42 11.11 6.06
C GLU A 51 -3.67 11.17 4.72
N GLU A 52 -2.37 10.85 4.70
CA GLU A 52 -1.58 10.77 3.46
C GLU A 52 -1.66 9.37 2.82
N VAL A 53 -2.04 8.35 3.59
CA VAL A 53 -2.30 6.99 3.09
C VAL A 53 -3.72 6.87 2.52
N ALA A 54 -4.69 7.52 3.14
CA ALA A 54 -6.10 7.44 2.76
C ALA A 54 -6.38 7.79 1.27
N PRO A 55 -5.77 8.81 0.65
CA PRO A 55 -5.94 9.10 -0.77
C PRO A 55 -5.49 7.96 -1.69
N ALA A 56 -4.44 7.23 -1.32
CA ALA A 56 -3.97 6.08 -2.09
C ALA A 56 -4.99 4.93 -2.07
N VAL A 57 -5.59 4.66 -0.91
CA VAL A 57 -6.70 3.70 -0.78
C VAL A 57 -7.91 4.18 -1.57
N ARG A 58 -8.27 5.46 -1.46
CA ARG A 58 -9.39 6.06 -2.19
C ARG A 58 -9.23 5.93 -3.70
N PHE A 59 -8.02 6.14 -4.22
CA PHE A 59 -7.75 5.93 -5.64
C PHE A 59 -7.93 4.46 -6.03
N LEU A 60 -7.40 3.51 -5.26
CA LEU A 60 -7.49 2.09 -5.59
C LEU A 60 -8.91 1.51 -5.55
N ILE A 61 -9.85 2.17 -4.86
CA ILE A 61 -11.28 1.78 -4.85
C ILE A 61 -12.12 2.57 -5.88
N SER A 62 -11.51 3.50 -6.61
CA SER A 62 -12.21 4.32 -7.60
C SER A 62 -12.24 3.65 -8.98
N GLU A 63 -13.16 4.08 -9.83
CA GLU A 63 -13.27 3.63 -11.23
C GLU A 63 -11.99 3.91 -12.03
N ASP A 64 -11.25 4.97 -11.69
CA ASP A 64 -9.98 5.32 -12.35
C ASP A 64 -8.90 4.24 -12.16
N ALA A 65 -9.06 3.38 -11.14
CA ALA A 65 -8.17 2.25 -10.86
C ALA A 65 -8.75 0.90 -11.30
N ALA A 66 -9.83 0.85 -12.08
CA ALA A 66 -10.54 -0.40 -12.43
C ALA A 66 -9.67 -1.46 -13.13
N TYR A 67 -8.53 -1.07 -13.73
CA TYR A 67 -7.58 -2.00 -14.35
C TYR A 67 -6.34 -2.31 -13.49
N ILE A 68 -6.27 -1.76 -12.28
CA ILE A 68 -5.17 -1.97 -11.35
C ILE A 68 -5.55 -3.10 -10.41
N THR A 69 -4.93 -4.27 -10.56
CA THR A 69 -5.08 -5.38 -9.62
C THR A 69 -3.77 -6.14 -9.43
N GLY A 70 -3.58 -6.74 -8.25
CA GLY A 70 -2.35 -7.42 -7.83
C GLY A 70 -1.21 -6.48 -7.48
N ALA A 71 -1.46 -5.16 -7.42
CA ALA A 71 -0.45 -4.15 -7.17
C ALA A 71 -0.12 -4.02 -5.68
N ASN A 72 1.10 -3.59 -5.39
CA ASN A 72 1.52 -3.12 -4.07
C ASN A 72 1.93 -1.66 -4.16
N LEU A 73 1.11 -0.78 -3.63
CA LEU A 73 1.37 0.65 -3.62
C LEU A 73 2.06 1.04 -2.30
N VAL A 74 3.33 1.44 -2.41
CA VAL A 74 4.12 1.88 -1.25
C VAL A 74 3.90 3.37 -1.01
N VAL A 75 3.37 3.74 0.15
CA VAL A 75 3.12 5.13 0.58
C VAL A 75 4.02 5.43 1.78
N ALA A 76 5.28 5.76 1.50
CA ALA A 76 6.32 5.72 2.53
C ALA A 76 7.31 6.90 2.52
N GLY A 77 7.07 7.94 1.72
CA GLY A 77 7.99 9.08 1.62
C GLY A 77 9.44 8.70 1.27
N GLY A 78 9.61 7.61 0.51
CA GLY A 78 10.90 7.04 0.14
C GLY A 78 11.50 6.05 1.15
N TRP A 79 10.85 5.80 2.29
CA TRP A 79 11.38 4.89 3.31
C TRP A 79 11.38 3.44 2.82
N LYS A 80 12.57 2.80 2.84
CA LYS A 80 12.80 1.41 2.41
C LYS A 80 12.32 1.10 0.98
N LEU A 81 12.55 2.04 0.07
CA LEU A 81 12.56 1.81 -1.38
C LEU A 81 13.98 1.51 -1.87
#